data_AF-A0A553N7V5-F1
#
_entry.id   AF-A0A553N7V5-F1
#
_cell.length_a   1.000
_cell.length_b   1.000
_cell.length_c   1.000
_cell.angle_alpha   90.00
_cell.angle_beta   90.00
_cell.angle_gamma   90.00
#
_symmetry.space_group_name_H-M   'P 1'
#
loop_
_entity.id
_entity.type
_entity.pdbx_description
1 polymer ?
#
loop_
_entity_poly.entity_id
_entity_poly.type
_entity_poly.pdbx_seq_one_letter_code
_entity_poly.pdbx_strand_id
1 'polypeptide(L)'
;MDINILHKVSLVLAFVMSLLLSHAHSFVIFDRTASCVRQFGCSADLVGWITEVEDIDTCQKMCDAQESCNYFTWHEGSGTPSRLFRHFCFFFSECGDLDFECTSCYSGPKTSGCPLRRRNL
;
A
#
# COMPACT_ATOMS: atom_id res chain seq x y z
N MET A 1 12.24 47.56 -25.56
CA MET A 1 11.73 46.29 -25.00
C MET A 1 10.86 45.64 -26.06
N ASP A 2 11.34 44.55 -26.66
CA ASP A 2 10.73 43.94 -27.84
C ASP A 2 9.45 43.16 -27.51
N ILE A 3 8.35 43.55 -28.15
CA ILE A 3 7.02 42.92 -28.05
C ILE A 3 7.10 41.41 -28.37
N ASN A 4 8.01 41.02 -29.28
CA ASN A 4 8.26 39.63 -29.65
C ASN A 4 8.92 38.80 -28.54
N ILE A 5 9.68 39.42 -27.64
CA ILE A 5 10.27 38.76 -26.47
C ILE A 5 9.19 38.56 -25.40
N LEU A 6 8.35 39.57 -25.18
CA LEU A 6 7.25 39.51 -24.21
C LEU A 6 6.24 38.41 -24.57
N HIS A 7 5.92 38.24 -25.86
CA HIS A 7 5.01 37.20 -26.33
C HIS A 7 5.59 35.79 -26.15
N LYS A 8 6.90 35.61 -26.40
CA LYS A 8 7.61 34.34 -26.18
C LYS A 8 7.67 33.97 -24.69
N VAL A 9 7.93 34.95 -23.82
CA VAL A 9 7.94 34.75 -22.35
C VAL A 9 6.54 34.34 -21.86
N SER A 10 5.49 34.99 -22.36
CA SER A 10 4.09 34.65 -22.01
C SER A 10 3.71 33.22 -22.40
N LEU A 11 4.09 32.79 -23.62
CA LEU A 11 3.86 31.42 -24.10
C LEU A 11 4.60 30.36 -23.26
N VAL A 12 5.86 30.62 -22.92
CA VAL A 12 6.66 29.69 -22.07
C VAL A 12 6.06 29.58 -20.68
N LEU A 13 5.62 30.69 -20.07
CA LEU A 13 4.96 30.68 -18.77
C LEU A 13 3.63 29.92 -18.81
N ALA A 14 2.82 30.09 -19.87
CA ALA A 14 1.57 29.35 -20.04
C ALA A 14 1.81 27.82 -20.17
N PHE A 15 2.84 27.41 -20.91
CA PHE A 15 3.24 26.00 -21.03
C PHE A 15 3.73 25.41 -19.69
N VAL A 16 4.57 26.14 -18.96
CA VAL A 16 5.06 25.72 -17.64
C VAL A 16 3.91 25.61 -16.64
N MET A 17 2.98 26.57 -16.62
CA MET A 17 1.80 26.52 -15.75
C MET A 17 0.90 25.33 -16.10
N SER A 18 0.74 25.00 -17.39
CA SER A 18 -0.04 23.84 -17.84
C SER A 18 0.61 22.52 -17.45
N LEU A 19 1.95 22.44 -17.52
CA LEU A 19 2.75 21.31 -17.04
C LEU A 19 2.71 21.17 -15.51
N LEU A 20 2.65 22.26 -14.75
CA LEU A 20 2.51 22.21 -13.29
C LEU A 20 1.09 21.77 -12.88
N LEU A 21 0.06 22.21 -13.61
CA LEU A 21 -1.33 21.78 -13.41
C LEU A 21 -1.52 20.27 -13.72
N SER A 22 -0.83 19.72 -14.71
CA SER A 22 -0.91 18.28 -15.00
C SER A 22 -0.22 17.40 -13.95
N HIS A 23 0.76 17.91 -13.20
CA HIS A 23 1.34 17.20 -12.04
C HIS A 23 0.43 17.24 -10.80
N ALA A 24 -0.49 18.22 -10.71
CA ALA A 24 -1.42 18.32 -9.59
C ALA A 24 -2.62 17.35 -9.69
N HIS A 25 -2.86 16.74 -10.85
CA HIS A 25 -4.03 15.88 -11.09
C HIS A 25 -3.84 14.41 -10.67
N SER A 26 -2.66 13.99 -10.22
CA SER A 26 -2.40 12.60 -9.81
C SER A 26 -2.50 12.34 -8.31
N PHE A 27 -2.83 13.35 -7.48
CA PHE A 27 -2.87 13.18 -6.01
C PHE A 27 -4.27 13.40 -5.42
N VAL A 28 -5.31 12.84 -6.05
CA VAL A 28 -6.62 12.69 -5.39
C VAL A 28 -7.25 11.35 -5.77
N ILE A 29 -6.48 10.26 -5.71
CA ILE A 29 -7.10 8.93 -5.61
C ILE A 29 -7.46 8.75 -4.13
N PHE A 30 -8.75 8.83 -3.87
CA PHE A 30 -9.42 8.35 -2.67
C PHE A 30 -8.78 7.03 -2.23
N ASP A 31 -7.97 7.12 -1.17
CA ASP A 31 -7.39 6.01 -0.41
C ASP A 31 -8.54 5.12 0.11
N ARG A 32 -8.92 4.16 -0.74
CA ARG A 32 -9.90 3.10 -0.49
C ARG A 32 -9.18 1.80 -0.14
N THR A 33 -7.86 1.86 -0.02
CA THR A 33 -7.04 0.90 0.72
C THR A 33 -7.25 1.21 2.19
N ALA A 34 -7.86 0.28 2.90
CA ALA A 34 -8.13 0.47 4.29
C ALA A 34 -6.77 0.58 5.01
N SER A 35 -6.45 1.80 5.49
CA SER A 35 -5.13 2.22 5.99
C SER A 35 -4.72 1.57 7.32
N CYS A 36 -5.23 0.37 7.59
CA CYS A 36 -5.08 -0.36 8.83
C CYS A 36 -3.92 -1.36 8.79
N VAL A 37 -3.25 -1.49 7.64
CA VAL A 37 -2.06 -2.31 7.46
C VAL A 37 -0.82 -1.60 8.01
N ARG A 38 0.02 -2.31 8.77
CA ARG A 38 1.22 -1.74 9.42
C ARG A 38 2.42 -2.68 9.31
N GLN A 39 3.61 -2.16 9.60
CA GLN A 39 4.86 -2.92 9.58
C GLN A 39 5.03 -3.72 10.88
N PHE A 40 4.59 -4.97 10.84
CA PHE A 40 4.78 -6.01 11.84
C PHE A 40 4.45 -7.36 11.19
N GLY A 41 4.82 -8.47 11.82
CA GLY A 41 4.44 -9.83 11.42
C GLY A 41 3.42 -10.45 12.38
N CYS A 42 2.57 -11.33 11.87
CA CYS A 42 1.78 -12.26 12.69
C CYS A 42 2.51 -13.61 12.74
N SER A 43 2.49 -14.30 13.88
CA SER A 43 3.13 -15.63 14.03
C SER A 43 2.21 -16.73 14.57
N ALA A 44 0.96 -16.41 14.93
CA ALA A 44 -0.01 -17.34 15.49
C ALA A 44 -1.01 -17.86 14.45
N ASP A 45 -1.41 -19.14 14.56
CA ASP A 45 -2.50 -19.77 13.80
C ASP A 45 -2.45 -19.60 12.27
N LEU A 46 -1.32 -20.02 11.69
CA LEU A 46 -1.12 -20.06 10.24
C LEU A 46 -2.12 -21.01 9.55
N VAL A 47 -2.91 -20.48 8.63
CA VAL A 47 -3.90 -21.25 7.85
C VAL A 47 -3.51 -21.45 6.38
N GLY A 48 -2.49 -20.76 5.89
CA GLY A 48 -2.02 -20.93 4.53
C GLY A 48 -0.98 -19.89 4.11
N TRP A 49 -0.48 -20.03 2.88
CA TRP A 49 0.41 -19.03 2.27
C TRP A 49 0.34 -19.10 0.75
N ILE A 50 0.69 -17.98 0.11
CA ILE A 50 0.86 -17.86 -1.34
C ILE A 50 2.20 -17.16 -1.60
N THR A 51 2.85 -17.52 -2.70
CA THR A 51 4.13 -16.94 -3.14
C THR A 51 3.93 -16.01 -4.33
N GLU A 52 4.97 -15.30 -4.75
CA GLU A 52 4.95 -14.41 -5.92
C GLU A 52 3.93 -13.27 -5.81
N VAL A 53 3.62 -12.85 -4.57
CA VAL A 53 2.75 -11.71 -4.30
C VAL A 53 3.58 -10.42 -4.33
N GLU A 54 3.41 -9.62 -5.37
CA GLU A 54 4.24 -8.44 -5.64
C GLU A 54 3.96 -7.26 -4.71
N ASP A 55 2.74 -7.17 -4.17
CA ASP A 55 2.30 -6.04 -3.38
C ASP A 55 1.34 -6.44 -2.25
N ILE A 56 1.26 -5.53 -1.29
CA ILE A 56 0.50 -5.71 -0.06
C ILE A 56 -1.02 -5.78 -0.28
N ASP A 57 -1.55 -5.00 -1.24
CA ASP A 57 -2.97 -4.94 -1.51
C ASP A 57 -3.45 -6.26 -2.14
N THR A 58 -2.61 -6.85 -2.99
CA THR A 58 -2.82 -8.19 -3.54
C THR A 58 -2.83 -9.25 -2.44
N CYS A 59 -1.91 -9.18 -1.47
CA CYS A 59 -1.92 -10.10 -0.33
C CYS A 59 -3.22 -9.99 0.50
N GLN A 60 -3.68 -8.76 0.77
CA GLN A 60 -4.94 -8.53 1.49
C GLN A 60 -6.15 -9.06 0.72
N LYS A 61 -6.22 -8.84 -0.60
CA LYS A 61 -7.30 -9.38 -1.45
C LYS A 61 -7.31 -10.90 -1.49
N MET A 62 -6.14 -11.53 -1.48
CA MET A 62 -6.06 -12.99 -1.42
C MET A 62 -6.53 -13.52 -0.06
N CYS A 63 -6.23 -12.82 1.04
CA CYS A 63 -6.81 -13.12 2.34
C CYS A 63 -8.35 -12.95 2.33
N ASP A 64 -8.88 -11.90 1.69
CA ASP A 64 -10.33 -11.70 1.56
C ASP A 64 -11.03 -12.86 0.83
N ALA A 65 -10.33 -13.51 -0.12
CA ALA A 65 -10.86 -14.64 -0.88
C ALA A 65 -10.82 -15.98 -0.11
N GLN A 66 -10.10 -16.04 1.02
CA GLN A 66 -9.93 -17.25 1.81
C GLN A 66 -10.76 -17.19 3.09
N GLU A 67 -11.77 -18.07 3.21
CA GLU A 67 -12.71 -18.07 4.35
C GLU A 67 -12.02 -18.21 5.71
N SER A 68 -10.93 -18.98 5.77
CA SER A 68 -10.14 -19.20 6.99
C SER A 68 -9.21 -18.05 7.35
N CYS A 69 -9.02 -17.06 6.47
CA CYS A 69 -8.13 -15.94 6.71
C CYS A 69 -8.85 -14.80 7.43
N ASN A 70 -8.27 -14.34 8.53
CA ASN A 70 -8.67 -13.12 9.22
C ASN A 70 -7.56 -12.07 9.20
N TYR A 71 -6.30 -12.51 9.15
CA TYR A 71 -5.11 -11.66 9.11
C TYR A 71 -4.12 -12.18 8.08
N PHE A 72 -3.29 -11.29 7.55
CA PHE A 72 -2.21 -11.63 6.64
C PHE A 72 -0.90 -10.98 7.07
N THR A 73 0.22 -11.56 6.62
CA THR A 73 1.55 -10.94 6.65
C THR A 73 2.17 -11.05 5.26
N TRP A 74 2.41 -9.91 4.63
CA TRP A 74 3.12 -9.82 3.35
C TRP A 74 4.60 -9.48 3.59
N HIS A 75 5.49 -10.25 2.98
CA HIS A 75 6.93 -10.02 3.04
C HIS A 75 7.42 -9.38 1.73
N GLU A 76 7.78 -8.10 1.80
CA GLU A 76 8.33 -7.36 0.66
C GLU A 76 9.67 -7.96 0.17
N GLY A 77 10.46 -8.48 1.12
CA GLY A 77 11.73 -9.17 0.83
C GLY A 77 12.97 -8.27 0.79
N SER A 78 12.89 -7.04 1.30
CA SER A 78 14.01 -6.10 1.39
C SER A 78 14.90 -6.28 2.65
N GLY A 79 14.42 -6.96 3.71
CA GLY A 79 15.11 -7.16 5.00
C GLY A 79 15.48 -8.62 5.33
N THR A 80 16.26 -8.85 6.40
CA THR A 80 16.59 -10.19 6.93
C THR A 80 15.77 -10.51 8.19
N PRO A 81 15.21 -11.74 8.34
CA PRO A 81 15.32 -12.91 7.45
C PRO A 81 14.36 -12.91 6.25
N SER A 82 13.52 -11.87 6.11
CA SER A 82 12.47 -11.75 5.08
C SER A 82 12.90 -11.97 3.63
N ARG A 83 14.20 -11.87 3.31
CA ARG A 83 14.75 -12.26 2.00
C ARG A 83 14.40 -13.70 1.60
N LEU A 84 14.28 -14.63 2.55
CA LEU A 84 13.86 -16.02 2.27
C LEU A 84 12.38 -16.12 1.92
N PHE A 85 11.57 -15.20 2.42
CA PHE A 85 10.13 -15.14 2.23
C PHE A 85 9.74 -14.00 1.30
N ARG A 86 10.65 -13.57 0.42
CA ARG A 86 10.38 -12.48 -0.50
C ARG A 86 9.16 -12.80 -1.35
N HIS A 87 8.19 -11.89 -1.38
CA HIS A 87 6.91 -12.04 -2.07
C HIS A 87 6.05 -13.19 -1.54
N PHE A 88 6.25 -13.60 -0.28
CA PHE A 88 5.32 -14.48 0.41
C PHE A 88 4.21 -13.66 1.08
N CYS A 89 3.02 -14.24 1.04
CA CYS A 89 1.83 -13.77 1.71
C CYS A 89 1.36 -14.91 2.61
N PHE A 90 1.51 -14.75 3.93
CA PHE A 90 1.03 -15.72 4.91
C PHE A 90 -0.36 -15.33 5.39
N PHE A 91 -1.22 -16.32 5.62
CA PHE A 91 -2.58 -16.17 6.10
C PHE A 91 -2.73 -16.78 7.48
N PHE A 92 -3.44 -16.07 8.35
CA PHE A 92 -3.65 -16.46 9.73
C PHE A 92 -5.13 -16.34 10.10
N SER A 93 -5.63 -17.26 10.92
CA SER A 93 -6.98 -17.13 11.50
C SER A 93 -6.99 -16.15 12.67
N GLU A 94 -5.86 -15.93 13.33
CA GLU A 94 -5.70 -14.98 14.43
C GLU A 94 -4.34 -14.27 14.33
N CYS A 95 -4.18 -13.14 15.02
CA CYS A 95 -2.91 -12.42 15.08
C CYS A 95 -2.67 -11.93 16.51
N GLY A 96 -2.65 -12.88 17.45
CA GLY A 96 -2.40 -12.63 18.88
C GLY A 96 -0.92 -12.41 19.20
N ASP A 97 -0.03 -13.06 18.45
CA ASP A 97 1.42 -12.93 18.60
C ASP A 97 1.98 -12.04 17.48
N LEU A 98 2.58 -10.91 17.89
CA LEU A 98 3.09 -9.88 17.00
C LEU A 98 4.62 -9.90 16.97
N ASP A 99 5.19 -9.92 15.77
CA ASP A 99 6.61 -9.75 15.52
C ASP A 99 6.89 -8.32 15.03
N PHE A 100 7.42 -7.48 15.93
CA PHE A 100 7.85 -6.12 15.61
C PHE A 100 9.30 -6.03 15.12
N GLU A 101 10.07 -7.12 15.19
CA GLU A 101 11.44 -7.17 14.67
C GLU A 101 11.46 -7.41 13.16
N CYS A 102 10.33 -7.77 12.57
CA CYS A 102 10.16 -7.92 11.14
C CYS A 102 10.24 -6.58 10.39
N THR A 103 11.45 -6.26 9.91
CA THR A 103 11.77 -4.98 9.25
C THR A 103 11.29 -4.85 7.81
N SER A 104 10.77 -5.91 7.19
CA SER A 104 10.24 -5.84 5.81
C SER A 104 9.05 -6.78 5.60
N CYS A 105 8.18 -6.82 6.60
CA CYS A 105 6.86 -7.40 6.44
C CYS A 105 5.80 -6.46 6.97
N TYR A 106 4.60 -6.67 6.45
CA TYR A 106 3.47 -5.82 6.71
C TYR A 106 2.24 -6.68 6.91
N SER A 107 1.51 -6.39 7.96
CA SER A 107 0.37 -7.19 8.38
C SER A 107 -0.86 -6.34 8.60
N GLY A 108 -2.01 -6.98 8.40
CA GLY A 108 -3.31 -6.38 8.61
C GLY A 108 -4.41 -7.43 8.62
N PRO A 109 -5.62 -7.06 9.06
CA PRO A 109 -6.78 -7.90 8.89
C PRO A 109 -7.17 -7.99 7.41
N LYS A 110 -8.04 -8.94 7.09
CA LYS A 110 -8.86 -8.88 5.88
C LYS A 110 -9.60 -7.53 5.79
N THR A 111 -9.98 -7.10 4.61
CA THR A 111 -10.51 -5.74 4.35
C THR A 111 -11.70 -5.39 5.24
N SER A 112 -12.59 -6.36 5.51
CA SER A 112 -13.75 -6.17 6.38
C SER A 112 -13.42 -5.94 7.87
N GLY A 113 -12.22 -6.31 8.30
CA GLY A 113 -11.71 -6.06 9.65
C GLY A 113 -11.03 -4.71 9.81
N CYS A 114 -10.80 -3.95 8.74
CA CYS A 114 -10.21 -2.62 8.86
C CYS A 114 -11.23 -1.57 9.34
N PRO A 115 -10.83 -0.65 10.24
CA PRO A 115 -11.69 0.46 10.64
C PRO A 115 -12.06 1.36 9.46
N LEU A 116 -13.37 1.59 9.26
CA LEU A 116 -13.84 2.61 8.33
C LEU A 116 -13.45 4.00 8.84
N ARG A 117 -12.74 4.77 8.01
CA ARG A 117 -12.43 6.18 8.30
C ARG A 117 -13.76 6.97 8.27
N ARG A 118 -14.35 7.25 9.44
CA ARG A 118 -15.51 8.16 9.54
C ARG A 118 -15.12 9.51 8.95
N ARG A 119 -15.72 9.89 7.82
CA ARG A 119 -15.71 11.29 7.39
C ARG A 119 -16.73 12.01 8.24
N ASN A 120 -16.29 12.98 9.02
CA ASN A 120 -17.19 14.01 9.50
C ASN A 120 -17.61 14.81 8.26
N LEU A 121 -18.89 14.68 7.88
CA LEU A 121 -19.55 15.56 6.93
C LEU A 121 -19.84 16.91 7.60
#